data_AF-A0A534MEN4-F1
#
_entry.id   AF-A0A534MEN4-F1
#
_cell.length_a   1.000
_cell.length_b   1.000
_cell.length_c   1.000
_cell.angle_alpha   90.00
_cell.angle_beta   90.00
_cell.angle_gamma   90.00
#
_symmetry.space_group_name_H-M   'P 1'
#
loop_
_entity.id
_entity.type
_entity.pdbx_description
1 polymer ?
#
loop_
_entity_poly.entity_id
_entity_poly.type
_entity_poly.pdbx_seq_one_letter_code
_entity_poly.pdbx_strand_id
1 'polypeptide(L)'
;MVAEEGATTSPRTARAIRFFLLFEAATYVGAALAHFGIFVTGYEHRAAGTAESVIAGVLLIGWVATWAGPTFSRGIGLATQTFALLGTFVGLFTIVIGVGPRTVPDLAYHVSIVAVLISGLVVAKRTPSGARPPA
;
A
#
# COMPACT_ATOMS: atom_id res chain seq x y z
N MET A 1 -28.68 14.09 20.58
CA MET A 1 -27.78 13.50 19.58
C MET A 1 -26.53 13.04 20.31
N VAL A 2 -26.45 11.74 20.58
CA VAL A 2 -25.29 11.11 21.22
C VAL A 2 -24.19 11.08 20.15
N ALA A 3 -23.05 11.71 20.42
CA ALA A 3 -21.87 11.53 19.59
C ALA A 3 -21.42 10.07 19.77
N GLU A 4 -21.59 9.25 18.74
CA GLU A 4 -20.96 7.93 18.66
C GLU A 4 -19.47 8.11 18.97
N GLU A 5 -19.01 7.58 20.10
CA GLU A 5 -17.61 7.59 20.52
C GLU A 5 -16.85 6.67 19.53
N GLY A 6 -16.56 7.20 18.34
CA GLY A 6 -15.99 6.47 17.22
C GLY A 6 -14.67 5.85 17.62
N ALA A 7 -14.64 4.53 17.68
CA ALA A 7 -13.50 3.79 18.19
C ALA A 7 -12.18 4.23 17.54
N THR A 8 -11.26 4.72 18.37
CA THR A 8 -9.98 5.26 17.93
C THR A 8 -8.98 4.14 17.67
N THR A 9 -8.18 4.25 16.60
CA THR A 9 -7.11 3.29 16.32
C THR A 9 -6.04 3.37 17.40
N SER A 10 -5.58 2.23 17.93
CA SER A 10 -4.51 2.21 18.92
C SER A 10 -3.22 2.85 18.37
N PRO A 11 -2.38 3.51 19.21
CA PRO A 11 -1.11 4.11 18.76
C PRO A 11 -0.16 3.10 18.10
N ARG A 12 -0.13 1.86 18.62
CA ARG A 12 0.67 0.77 18.05
C ARG A 12 0.20 0.41 16.64
N THR A 13 -1.11 0.30 16.45
CA THR A 13 -1.72 0.00 15.15
C THR A 13 -1.52 1.15 14.17
N ALA A 14 -1.71 2.40 14.60
CA ALA A 14 -1.44 3.57 13.76
C ALA A 14 0.02 3.61 13.30
N ARG A 15 0.98 3.31 14.20
CA ARG A 15 2.41 3.22 13.85
C ARG A 15 2.69 2.08 12.85
N ALA A 16 2.08 0.92 13.05
CA ALA A 16 2.22 -0.21 12.13
C ALA A 16 1.66 0.12 10.74
N ILE A 17 0.45 0.69 10.65
CA ILE A 17 -0.15 1.15 9.39
C ILE A 17 0.78 2.14 8.68
N ARG A 18 1.27 3.16 9.41
CA ARG A 18 2.21 4.15 8.85
C ARG A 18 3.49 3.50 8.33
N PHE A 19 4.02 2.51 9.04
CA PHE A 19 5.20 1.77 8.58
C PHE A 19 4.92 1.04 7.27
N PHE A 20 3.83 0.27 7.18
CA PHE A 20 3.48 -0.43 5.95
C PHE A 20 3.27 0.54 4.78
N LEU A 21 2.47 1.60 4.97
CA LEU A 21 2.22 2.57 3.91
C LEU A 21 3.51 3.21 3.39
N LEU A 22 4.43 3.59 4.28
CA LEU A 22 5.70 4.18 3.88
C LEU A 22 6.61 3.17 3.19
N PHE A 23 6.70 1.95 3.72
CA PHE A 23 7.51 0.88 3.15
C PHE A 23 7.02 0.51 1.75
N GLU A 24 5.72 0.25 1.60
CA GLU A 24 5.09 -0.08 0.31
C GLU A 24 5.28 1.07 -0.69
N ALA A 25 5.01 2.31 -0.29
CA ALA A 25 5.24 3.48 -1.14
C ALA A 25 6.69 3.58 -1.61
N ALA A 26 7.65 3.42 -0.71
CA ALA A 26 9.08 3.48 -1.04
C ALA A 26 9.46 2.38 -2.05
N THR A 27 8.93 1.17 -1.89
CA THR A 27 9.17 0.09 -2.85
C THR A 27 8.57 0.36 -4.23
N TYR A 28 7.36 0.95 -4.31
CA TYR A 28 6.76 1.34 -5.60
C TYR A 28 7.49 2.51 -6.27
N VAL A 29 7.98 3.48 -5.48
CA VAL A 29 8.87 4.52 -6.01
C VAL A 29 10.12 3.88 -6.60
N GLY A 30 10.73 2.92 -5.90
CA GLY A 30 11.91 2.22 -6.39
C GLY A 30 11.67 1.47 -7.70
N ALA A 31 10.55 0.76 -7.80
CA ALA A 31 10.15 0.08 -9.04
C ALA A 31 9.89 1.07 -10.18
N ALA A 32 9.18 2.16 -9.91
CA ALA A 32 8.89 3.18 -10.92
C ALA A 32 10.18 3.80 -11.47
N LEU A 33 11.14 4.10 -10.59
CA LEU A 33 12.46 4.61 -10.98
C LEU A 33 13.25 3.59 -11.82
N ALA A 34 13.13 2.29 -11.57
CA ALA A 34 13.70 1.26 -12.43
C ALA A 34 13.04 1.26 -13.82
N HIS A 35 11.71 1.33 -13.89
CA HIS A 35 10.99 1.40 -15.17
C HIS A 35 11.14 2.71 -15.93
N PHE A 36 11.55 3.79 -15.27
CA PHE A 36 11.99 5.01 -15.95
C PHE A 36 13.47 5.01 -16.34
N GLY A 37 14.20 3.92 -16.09
CA GLY A 37 15.62 3.78 -16.44
C GLY A 37 16.57 4.56 -15.54
N ILE A 38 16.10 5.01 -14.37
CA ILE A 38 16.90 5.81 -13.43
C ILE A 38 17.82 4.91 -12.59
N PHE A 39 17.33 3.75 -12.15
CA PHE A 39 18.13 2.82 -11.33
C PHE A 39 18.78 1.71 -12.14
N VAL A 40 18.08 1.17 -13.13
CA VAL A 40 18.56 0.05 -13.94
C VAL A 40 18.14 0.31 -15.38
N THR A 41 19.11 0.25 -16.29
CA THR A 41 18.85 0.37 -17.73
C THR A 41 18.47 -0.98 -18.33
N GLY A 42 17.71 -0.98 -19.42
CA GLY A 42 17.25 -2.19 -20.12
C GLY A 42 15.95 -2.79 -19.58
N TYR A 43 15.33 -2.16 -18.58
CA TYR A 43 14.03 -2.54 -17.98
C TYR A 43 12.97 -1.45 -18.16
N GLU A 44 13.20 -0.48 -19.06
CA GLU A 44 12.35 0.68 -19.21
C GLU A 44 10.97 0.31 -19.73
N HIS A 45 9.93 0.68 -18.98
CA HIS A 45 8.56 0.47 -19.40
C HIS A 45 7.67 1.57 -18.84
N ARG A 46 7.47 2.64 -19.62
CA ARG A 46 6.78 3.86 -19.14
C ARG A 46 5.39 3.58 -18.58
N ALA A 47 4.62 2.66 -19.17
CA ALA A 47 3.29 2.33 -18.68
C ALA A 47 3.32 1.72 -17.27
N ALA A 48 4.26 0.80 -17.00
CA ALA A 48 4.45 0.22 -15.67
C ALA A 48 4.96 1.29 -14.69
N GLY A 49 5.98 2.06 -15.08
CA GLY A 49 6.49 3.14 -14.24
C GLY A 49 5.42 4.18 -13.87
N THR A 50 4.51 4.53 -14.80
CA THR A 50 3.37 5.40 -14.52
C THR A 50 2.38 4.74 -13.54
N ALA A 51 2.00 3.48 -13.77
CA ALA A 51 1.08 2.77 -12.88
C ALA A 51 1.63 2.66 -11.45
N GLU A 52 2.90 2.28 -11.30
CA GLU A 52 3.58 2.21 -10.01
C GLU A 52 3.71 3.57 -9.34
N SER A 53 3.97 4.64 -10.10
CA SER A 53 4.00 6.00 -9.58
C SER A 53 2.63 6.43 -9.02
N VAL A 54 1.54 6.06 -9.69
CA VAL A 54 0.18 6.33 -9.20
C VAL A 54 -0.07 5.58 -7.89
N ILE A 55 0.30 4.30 -7.81
CA ILE A 55 0.17 3.50 -6.59
C ILE A 55 1.00 4.10 -5.45
N ALA A 56 2.27 4.44 -5.71
CA ALA A 56 3.14 5.12 -4.76
C ALA A 56 2.52 6.43 -4.26
N GLY A 57 2.00 7.26 -5.17
CA GLY A 57 1.33 8.51 -4.82
C GLY A 57 0.14 8.30 -3.90
N VAL A 58 -0.73 7.33 -4.19
CA VAL A 58 -1.89 7.00 -3.35
C VAL A 58 -1.44 6.54 -1.96
N LEU A 59 -0.42 5.68 -1.87
CA LEU A 59 0.12 5.20 -0.59
C LEU A 59 0.76 6.34 0.22
N LEU A 60 1.51 7.25 -0.41
CA LEU A 60 2.10 8.42 0.26
C LEU A 60 1.04 9.41 0.73
N ILE A 61 0.03 9.70 -0.08
CA ILE A 61 -1.11 10.55 0.31
C ILE A 61 -1.82 9.91 1.51
N GLY A 62 -2.07 8.60 1.45
CA GLY A 62 -2.62 7.84 2.58
C GLY A 62 -1.74 7.95 3.83
N TRP A 63 -0.43 7.77 3.68
CA TRP A 63 0.54 7.87 4.76
C TRP A 63 0.46 9.24 5.45
N VAL A 64 0.49 10.34 4.68
CA VAL A 64 0.30 11.70 5.19
C VAL A 64 -1.05 11.86 5.88
N ALA A 65 -2.14 11.37 5.25
CA ALA A 65 -3.48 11.49 5.78
C ALA A 65 -3.67 10.76 7.12
N THR A 66 -2.92 9.69 7.41
CA THR A 66 -3.00 9.01 8.71
C THR A 66 -2.57 9.89 9.89
N TRP A 67 -1.88 11.01 9.64
CA TRP A 67 -1.49 11.97 10.68
C TRP A 67 -2.61 12.93 11.09
N ALA A 68 -3.71 13.00 10.32
CA ALA A 68 -4.88 13.81 10.66
C ALA A 68 -5.64 13.31 11.90
N GLY A 69 -5.47 12.03 12.27
CA GLY A 69 -6.00 11.52 13.53
C GLY A 69 -6.02 9.99 13.64
N PRO A 70 -6.00 9.44 14.87
CA PRO A 70 -6.09 8.00 15.10
C PRO A 70 -7.40 7.38 14.59
N THR A 71 -8.51 8.12 14.62
CA THR A 71 -9.82 7.64 14.18
C THR A 71 -9.83 7.24 12.69
N PHE A 72 -9.11 7.99 11.85
CA PHE A 72 -9.09 7.78 10.40
C PHE A 72 -7.96 6.85 9.94
N SER A 73 -6.90 6.68 10.74
CA SER A 73 -5.69 5.93 10.36
C SER A 73 -5.99 4.53 9.83
N ARG A 74 -6.89 3.78 10.49
CA ARG A 74 -7.29 2.44 10.06
C ARG A 74 -8.04 2.45 8.73
N GLY A 75 -9.02 3.33 8.58
CA GLY A 75 -9.80 3.44 7.35
C GLY A 75 -8.93 3.82 6.15
N ILE A 76 -8.05 4.81 6.35
CA ILE A 76 -7.08 5.25 5.34
C ILE A 76 -6.14 4.11 4.95
N GLY A 77 -5.53 3.44 5.93
CA GLY A 77 -4.63 2.32 5.67
C GLY A 77 -5.29 1.19 4.87
N LEU A 78 -6.52 0.81 5.25
CA LEU A 78 -7.27 -0.20 4.50
C LEU A 78 -7.58 0.24 3.07
N ALA A 79 -8.02 1.49 2.89
CA ALA A 79 -8.41 2.01 1.58
C ALA A 79 -7.20 2.07 0.63
N THR A 80 -6.09 2.68 1.06
CA THR A 80 -4.92 2.86 0.20
C THR A 80 -4.17 1.57 -0.08
N GLN A 81 -4.08 0.65 0.89
CA GLN A 81 -3.48 -0.67 0.65
C GLN A 81 -4.36 -1.55 -0.24
N THR A 82 -5.69 -1.45 -0.13
CA THR A 82 -6.60 -2.17 -1.03
C THR A 82 -6.46 -1.63 -2.45
N PHE A 83 -6.40 -0.30 -2.63
CA PHE A 83 -6.13 0.31 -3.93
C PHE A 83 -4.81 -0.19 -4.51
N ALA A 84 -3.74 -0.15 -3.71
CA ALA A 84 -2.43 -0.63 -4.14
C ALA A 84 -2.48 -2.11 -4.55
N LEU A 85 -3.09 -2.98 -3.75
CA LEU A 85 -3.22 -4.41 -4.04
C LEU A 85 -3.98 -4.68 -5.34
N LEU A 86 -5.09 -3.97 -5.57
CA LEU A 86 -5.84 -4.08 -6.83
C LEU A 86 -4.99 -3.61 -8.01
N GLY A 87 -4.27 -2.50 -7.87
CA GLY A 87 -3.32 -2.02 -8.86
C GLY A 87 -2.22 -3.04 -9.18
N THR A 88 -1.65 -3.69 -8.16
CA THR A 88 -0.65 -4.75 -8.33
C THR A 88 -1.22 -5.95 -9.07
N PHE A 89 -2.46 -6.35 -8.76
CA PHE A 89 -3.10 -7.46 -9.47
C PHE A 89 -3.36 -7.13 -10.94
N VAL A 90 -3.70 -5.88 -11.26
CA VAL A 90 -3.77 -5.44 -12.65
C VAL A 90 -2.39 -5.56 -13.32
N GLY A 91 -1.31 -5.12 -12.65
CA GLY A 91 0.07 -5.30 -13.14
C GLY A 91 0.46 -6.78 -13.36
N LEU A 92 0.21 -7.65 -12.38
CA LEU A 92 0.43 -9.09 -12.52
C LEU A 92 -0.37 -9.69 -13.68
N PHE A 93 -1.63 -9.30 -13.83
CA PHE A 93 -2.46 -9.75 -14.93
C PHE A 93 -1.85 -9.33 -16.28
N THR A 94 -1.42 -8.07 -16.44
CA THR A 94 -0.81 -7.59 -17.69
C THR A 94 0.50 -8.31 -18.00
N ILE A 95 1.31 -8.66 -17.00
CA ILE A 95 2.52 -9.48 -17.17
C ILE A 95 2.16 -10.88 -17.69
N VAL A 96 1.18 -11.54 -17.07
CA VAL A 96 0.75 -12.91 -17.41
C VAL A 96 0.22 -12.99 -18.84
N ILE A 97 -0.55 -12.01 -19.28
CA ILE A 97 -1.08 -11.96 -20.66
C ILE A 97 -0.08 -11.40 -21.69
N GLY A 98 1.12 -11.01 -21.26
CA GLY A 98 2.22 -10.58 -22.14
C GLY A 98 2.17 -9.13 -22.61
N VAL A 99 1.39 -8.27 -21.94
CA VAL A 99 1.34 -6.83 -22.20
C VAL A 99 2.40 -6.08 -21.40
N GLY A 100 2.65 -6.52 -20.15
CA GLY A 100 3.65 -5.92 -19.26
C GLY A 100 5.07 -6.44 -19.45
N PRO A 101 6.05 -5.87 -18.73
CA PRO A 101 7.42 -6.38 -18.69
C PRO A 101 7.45 -7.85 -18.26
N ARG A 102 8.06 -8.74 -19.04
CA ARG A 102 8.14 -10.18 -18.71
C ARG A 102 9.54 -10.55 -18.26
N THR A 103 10.00 -9.90 -17.20
CA THR A 103 11.32 -10.19 -16.64
C THR A 103 11.16 -10.92 -15.31
N VAL A 104 12.11 -11.82 -15.00
CA VAL A 104 12.12 -12.54 -13.72
C VAL A 104 12.14 -11.57 -12.51
N PRO A 105 12.97 -10.50 -12.51
CA PRO A 105 12.96 -9.53 -11.42
C PRO A 105 11.61 -8.84 -11.23
N ASP A 106 10.94 -8.48 -12.32
CA ASP A 106 9.64 -7.80 -12.29
C ASP A 106 8.54 -8.68 -11.68
N LEU A 107 8.47 -9.95 -12.08
CA LEU A 107 7.53 -10.91 -11.49
C LEU A 107 7.82 -11.15 -10.01
N ALA A 108 9.10 -11.33 -9.65
CA ALA A 108 9.52 -11.55 -8.27
C ALA A 108 9.15 -10.36 -7.37
N TYR A 109 9.36 -9.14 -7.87
CA TYR A 109 8.94 -7.91 -7.19
C TYR A 109 7.43 -7.89 -6.94
N HIS A 110 6.62 -8.09 -7.99
CA HIS A 110 5.15 -8.04 -7.90
C HIS A 110 4.59 -9.09 -6.92
N VAL A 111 5.08 -10.33 -6.96
CA VAL A 111 4.65 -11.37 -6.01
C VAL A 111 5.04 -11.00 -4.57
N SER A 112 6.24 -10.47 -4.38
CA SER A 112 6.72 -10.07 -3.05
C SER A 112 5.91 -8.92 -2.47
N ILE A 113 5.61 -7.89 -3.27
CA ILE A 113 4.85 -6.73 -2.78
C ILE A 113 3.39 -7.07 -2.52
N VAL A 114 2.78 -8.03 -3.25
CA VAL A 114 1.46 -8.58 -2.91
C VAL A 114 1.45 -9.18 -1.50
N ALA A 115 2.47 -9.95 -1.12
CA ALA A 115 2.56 -10.54 0.21
C ALA A 115 2.67 -9.46 1.32
N VAL A 116 3.43 -8.39 1.05
CA VAL A 116 3.56 -7.25 1.97
C VAL A 116 2.22 -6.51 2.12
N LEU A 117 1.54 -6.21 1.01
CA LEU A 117 0.24 -5.54 1.01
C LEU A 117 -0.82 -6.35 1.76
N ILE A 118 -0.87 -7.66 1.54
CA ILE A 118 -1.76 -8.56 2.29
C ILE A 118 -1.42 -8.51 3.79
N SER A 119 -0.14 -8.52 4.14
CA SER A 119 0.30 -8.43 5.54
C SER A 119 -0.14 -7.11 6.19
N GLY A 120 0.03 -5.99 5.49
CA GLY A 120 -0.45 -4.68 5.93
C GLY A 120 -1.96 -4.65 6.17
N LEU A 121 -2.74 -5.17 5.21
CA LEU A 121 -4.19 -5.27 5.31
C LEU A 121 -4.63 -6.15 6.49
N VAL A 122 -3.95 -7.27 6.71
CA VAL A 122 -4.22 -8.17 7.84
C VAL A 122 -3.97 -7.44 9.16
N VAL A 123 -2.86 -6.71 9.29
CA VAL A 123 -2.54 -5.92 10.50
C VAL A 123 -3.57 -4.82 10.74
N ALA A 124 -3.98 -4.10 9.69
CA ALA A 124 -5.00 -3.06 9.78
C ALA A 124 -6.38 -3.64 10.17
N LYS A 125 -6.73 -4.84 9.69
CA LYS A 125 -8.01 -5.51 10.00
C LYS A 125 -8.07 -6.07 11.43
N ARG A 126 -7.00 -6.71 11.92
CA ARG A 126 -6.99 -7.52 13.16
C ARG A 126 -7.00 -6.73 14.47
N THR A 127 -6.93 -5.40 14.46
CA THR A 127 -6.90 -4.65 15.72
C THR A 127 -8.33 -4.32 16.19
N PRO A 128 -8.76 -4.78 17.39
CA PRO A 128 -10.01 -4.35 17.98
C PRO A 128 -10.00 -2.85 18.27
N SER A 129 -11.03 -2.17 17.80
CA SER A 129 -11.56 -0.93 18.38
C SER A 129 -11.60 -1.07 19.90
N GLY A 130 -10.93 -0.16 20.64
CA GLY A 130 -10.80 -0.27 22.10
C GLY A 130 -12.16 -0.36 22.80
N ALA A 131 -12.58 -1.57 23.16
CA ALA A 131 -13.72 -1.78 24.05
C ALA A 131 -13.27 -1.45 25.48
N ARG A 132 -13.88 -0.43 26.08
CA ARG A 132 -13.74 -0.10 27.51
C ARG A 132 -14.26 -1.31 28.33
N PRO A 133 -13.53 -1.81 29.34
CA PRO A 133 -14.06 -2.85 30.23
C PRO A 133 -15.32 -2.33 30.96
N PRO A 134 -16.35 -3.15 31.21
CA PRO A 134 -17.48 -2.74 32.03
C PRO A 134 -17.01 -2.41 33.46
N ALA A 135 -17.54 -1.31 33.99
CA ALA A 135 -17.33 -0.86 35.37
C ALA A 135 -18.08 -1.75 36.37
#